data_AF-A0A8C5V2T4-F1
#
_entry.id   AF-A0A8C5V2T4-F1
#
_cell.length_a   1.000
_cell.length_b   1.000
_cell.length_c   1.000
_cell.angle_alpha   90.00
_cell.angle_beta   90.00
_cell.angle_gamma   90.00
#
_symmetry.space_group_name_H-M   'P 1'
#
loop_
_entity.id
_entity.type
_entity.pdbx_description
1 polymer ?
#
loop_
_entity_poly.entity_id
_entity_poly.type
_entity_poly.pdbx_seq_one_letter_code
_entity_poly.pdbx_strand_id
1 'polypeptide(L)'
;NKKEASNSALFGERLGLLGNNPSYASLKFIHALEAMFKSTVQLMYMPRSLSRWTSTKTWEEHFEAWDYIYQYGDKCIQKTYSELVGGCPSQHYRSVLAELLLHADLSPDAIKANAIELTAGSVDTTSFPLLMTFFELARNPDVQQALRQESLAAQASITDNPQRALVELPLLRAALKETLRLYPVGLFLERLLSSDMVLQNYHIPAGVLKTFLVETLNQEDVRMVYRFILRPTALPLLTFRAIN
;
A
#
# COMPACT_ATOMS: atom_id res chain seq x y z
N ASN A 1 -10.37 4.84 8.61
CA ASN A 1 -9.88 5.67 7.49
C ASN A 1 -8.37 5.47 7.40
N LYS A 2 -7.85 4.92 6.29
CA LYS A 2 -6.45 4.45 6.20
C LYS A 2 -5.48 5.58 5.88
N LYS A 3 -5.96 6.60 5.17
CA LYS A 3 -5.21 7.85 4.92
C LYS A 3 -4.78 8.47 6.27
N GLU A 4 -5.64 8.40 7.28
CA GLU A 4 -5.33 8.82 8.66
C GLU A 4 -4.19 8.00 9.29
N ALA A 5 -4.28 6.67 9.22
CA ALA A 5 -3.31 5.77 9.85
C ALA A 5 -1.93 5.88 9.19
N SER A 6 -1.87 5.89 7.87
CA SER A 6 -0.63 6.05 7.12
C SER A 6 0.01 7.41 7.35
N ASN A 7 -0.78 8.49 7.34
CA ASN A 7 -0.25 9.83 7.62
C ASN A 7 0.29 9.93 9.06
N SER A 8 -0.40 9.34 10.03
CA SER A 8 0.07 9.28 11.41
C SER A 8 1.36 8.50 11.55
N ALA A 9 1.56 7.43 10.79
CA ALA A 9 2.80 6.65 10.81
C ALA A 9 3.96 7.37 10.12
N LEU A 10 3.70 7.98 8.96
CA LEU A 10 4.71 8.63 8.14
C LEU A 10 5.15 9.98 8.72
N PHE A 11 4.19 10.82 9.11
CA PHE A 11 4.45 12.20 9.54
C PHE A 11 4.27 12.43 11.04
N GLY A 12 3.68 11.47 11.78
CA GLY A 12 3.35 11.67 13.20
C GLY A 12 2.12 12.54 13.42
N GLU A 13 1.39 12.89 12.36
CA GLU A 13 0.26 13.82 12.40
C GLU A 13 -1.08 13.13 12.16
N ARG A 14 -2.10 13.59 12.88
CA ARG A 14 -3.49 13.19 12.71
C ARG A 14 -4.18 14.13 11.72
N LEU A 15 -4.66 13.60 10.61
CA LEU A 15 -5.38 14.37 9.58
C LEU A 15 -6.81 14.76 10.03
N GLY A 16 -7.35 14.08 11.06
CA GLY A 16 -8.71 14.31 11.57
C GLY A 16 -9.81 13.70 10.70
N LEU A 17 -9.47 12.79 9.78
CA LEU A 17 -10.41 12.21 8.81
C LEU A 17 -11.36 11.17 9.40
N LEU A 18 -11.14 10.80 10.66
CA LEU A 18 -12.03 9.95 11.45
C LEU A 18 -12.99 10.77 12.34
N GLY A 19 -12.74 12.07 12.50
CA GLY A 19 -13.61 12.97 13.26
C GLY A 19 -14.72 13.57 12.41
N ASN A 20 -15.62 14.30 13.05
CA ASN A 20 -16.78 14.89 12.38
C ASN A 20 -16.42 16.08 11.47
N ASN A 21 -15.29 16.75 11.71
CA ASN A 21 -14.87 17.96 10.98
C ASN A 21 -13.41 17.84 10.53
N PRO A 22 -13.12 17.20 9.38
CA PRO A 22 -11.76 17.16 8.84
C PRO A 22 -11.30 18.57 8.45
N SER A 23 -10.00 18.85 8.61
CA SER A 23 -9.45 20.15 8.24
C SER A 23 -9.57 20.37 6.72
N TYR A 24 -9.77 21.63 6.29
CA TYR A 24 -9.80 21.98 4.87
C TYR A 24 -8.51 21.57 4.14
N ALA A 25 -7.36 21.67 4.81
CA ALA A 25 -6.07 21.24 4.27
C ALA A 25 -6.03 19.72 4.04
N SER A 26 -6.51 18.93 5.01
CA SER A 26 -6.57 17.46 4.89
C SER A 26 -7.48 17.02 3.74
N LEU A 27 -8.64 17.67 3.57
CA LEU A 27 -9.56 17.38 2.47
C LEU A 27 -8.96 17.75 1.11
N LYS A 28 -8.33 18.92 1.01
CA LYS A 28 -7.69 19.35 -0.22
C LYS A 28 -6.50 18.44 -0.59
N PHE A 29 -5.76 17.95 0.40
CA PHE A 29 -4.68 16.98 0.18
C PHE A 29 -5.20 15.65 -0.39
N ILE A 30 -6.32 15.17 0.16
CA ILE A 30 -6.98 13.95 -0.34
C ILE A 30 -7.45 14.14 -1.78
N HIS A 31 -8.13 15.24 -2.08
CA HIS A 31 -8.60 15.52 -3.43
C HIS A 31 -7.43 15.65 -4.41
N ALA A 32 -6.30 16.24 -3.99
CA ALA A 32 -5.09 16.30 -4.79
C ALA A 32 -4.52 14.89 -5.08
N LEU A 33 -4.47 14.01 -4.09
CA LEU A 33 -4.05 12.61 -4.30
C LEU A 33 -4.97 11.87 -5.29
N GLU A 34 -6.28 12.04 -5.16
CA GLU A 34 -7.26 11.42 -6.06
C GLU A 34 -7.16 11.97 -7.49
N ALA A 35 -6.99 13.29 -7.64
CA ALA A 35 -6.75 13.94 -8.93
C ALA A 35 -5.44 13.46 -9.57
N MET A 36 -4.38 13.30 -8.77
CA MET A 36 -3.08 12.79 -9.21
C MET A 36 -3.20 11.36 -9.74
N PHE A 37 -3.85 10.44 -9.02
CA PHE A 37 -4.04 9.06 -9.49
C PHE A 37 -4.88 8.99 -10.76
N LYS A 38 -5.99 9.73 -10.81
CA LYS A 38 -6.88 9.76 -11.98
C LYS A 38 -6.15 10.25 -13.24
N SER A 39 -5.44 11.38 -13.12
CA SER A 39 -4.68 11.96 -14.24
C SER A 39 -3.50 11.07 -14.63
N THR A 40 -2.84 10.40 -13.69
CA THR A 40 -1.76 9.42 -13.98
C THR A 40 -2.25 8.31 -14.91
N VAL A 41 -3.40 7.70 -14.61
CA VAL A 41 -3.97 6.62 -15.44
C VAL A 41 -4.30 7.13 -16.85
N GLN A 42 -4.79 8.36 -16.99
CA GLN A 42 -5.09 8.95 -18.28
C GLN A 42 -3.83 9.25 -19.12
N LEU A 43 -2.73 9.60 -18.47
CA LEU A 43 -1.48 9.98 -19.13
C LEU A 43 -0.55 8.77 -19.39
N MET A 44 -0.63 7.71 -18.58
CA MET A 44 0.29 6.57 -18.58
C MET A 44 0.34 5.81 -19.92
N TYR A 45 -0.80 5.67 -20.61
CA TYR A 45 -0.90 4.86 -21.82
C TYR A 45 -0.51 5.59 -23.11
N MET A 46 -0.17 6.89 -23.03
CA MET A 46 0.22 7.69 -24.20
C MET A 46 1.66 8.18 -24.06
N PRO A 47 2.47 8.14 -25.13
CA PRO A 47 3.78 8.78 -25.13
C PRO A 47 3.66 10.26 -24.75
N ARG A 48 4.60 10.76 -23.95
CA ARG A 48 4.57 12.14 -23.43
C ARG A 48 4.47 13.20 -24.54
N SER A 49 5.09 12.98 -25.68
CA SER A 49 5.01 13.88 -26.84
C SER A 49 3.58 14.03 -27.36
N LEU A 50 2.82 12.93 -27.40
CA LEU A 50 1.44 12.90 -27.86
C LEU A 50 0.49 13.45 -26.79
N SER A 51 0.58 12.95 -25.55
CA SER A 51 -0.32 13.36 -24.47
C SER A 51 -0.19 14.84 -24.13
N ARG A 52 1.01 15.43 -24.29
CA ARG A 52 1.22 16.87 -24.11
C ARG A 52 0.42 17.72 -25.09
N TRP A 53 0.17 17.22 -26.29
CA TRP A 53 -0.62 17.92 -27.32
C TRP A 53 -2.12 17.62 -27.21
N THR A 54 -2.49 16.36 -26.97
CA THR A 54 -3.90 15.94 -26.95
C THR A 54 -4.60 16.17 -25.61
N SER A 55 -3.85 16.21 -24.50
CA SER A 55 -4.38 16.16 -23.14
C SER A 55 -3.80 17.27 -22.25
N THR A 56 -3.63 18.48 -22.81
CA THR A 56 -3.04 19.64 -22.10
C THR A 56 -3.73 19.93 -20.77
N LYS A 57 -5.07 19.88 -20.73
CA LYS A 57 -5.84 20.11 -19.50
C LYS A 57 -5.57 19.04 -18.43
N THR A 58 -5.43 17.78 -18.83
CA THR A 58 -5.07 16.69 -17.92
C THR A 58 -3.66 16.86 -17.36
N TRP A 59 -2.71 17.38 -18.15
CA TRP A 59 -1.38 17.73 -17.67
C TRP A 59 -1.39 18.88 -16.66
N GLU A 60 -2.19 19.91 -16.90
CA GLU A 60 -2.38 21.04 -15.98
C GLU A 60 -2.96 20.55 -14.64
N GLU A 61 -4.07 19.79 -14.68
CA GLU A 61 -4.67 19.17 -13.49
C GLU A 61 -3.68 18.25 -12.75
N HIS A 62 -2.86 17.50 -13.48
CA HIS A 62 -1.83 16.61 -12.91
C HIS A 62 -0.76 17.40 -12.16
N PHE A 63 -0.26 18.49 -12.75
CA PHE A 63 0.76 19.33 -12.12
C PHE A 63 0.21 20.11 -10.94
N GLU A 64 -1.00 20.67 -11.02
CA GLU A 64 -1.64 21.34 -9.89
C GLU A 64 -1.84 20.39 -8.69
N ALA A 65 -2.24 19.13 -8.97
CA ALA A 65 -2.36 18.11 -7.95
C ALA A 65 -1.02 17.80 -7.28
N TRP A 66 0.04 17.60 -8.07
CA TRP A 66 1.39 17.37 -7.55
C TRP A 66 1.93 18.55 -6.77
N ASP A 67 1.75 19.78 -7.24
CA ASP A 67 2.19 20.99 -6.55
C ASP A 67 1.59 21.06 -5.14
N TYR A 68 0.29 20.76 -5.01
CA TYR A 68 -0.35 20.75 -3.71
C TYR A 68 0.17 19.61 -2.80
N ILE A 69 0.36 18.41 -3.35
CA ILE A 69 0.92 17.27 -2.61
C ILE A 69 2.34 17.59 -2.11
N TYR A 70 3.19 18.18 -2.96
CA TYR A 70 4.53 18.61 -2.59
C TYR A 70 4.53 19.70 -1.54
N GLN A 71 3.67 20.72 -1.67
CA GLN A 71 3.52 21.78 -0.67
C GLN A 71 3.04 21.23 0.68
N TYR A 72 2.14 20.24 0.67
CA TYR A 72 1.69 19.57 1.89
C TYR A 72 2.84 18.80 2.56
N GLY A 73 3.56 17.98 1.79
CA GLY A 73 4.72 17.23 2.28
C GLY A 73 5.82 18.14 2.83
N ASP A 74 6.12 19.25 2.15
CA ASP A 74 7.11 20.24 2.59
C ASP A 74 6.73 20.85 3.95
N LYS A 75 5.46 21.22 4.15
CA LYS A 75 4.97 21.72 5.44
C LYS A 75 5.15 20.70 6.57
N CYS A 76 4.84 19.43 6.33
CA CYS A 76 5.03 18.38 7.32
C CYS A 76 6.51 18.20 7.67
N ILE A 77 7.40 18.20 6.68
CA ILE A 77 8.85 18.07 6.88
C ILE A 77 9.42 19.25 7.67
N GLN A 78 9.08 20.47 7.29
CA GLN A 78 9.55 21.67 7.99
C GLN A 78 9.09 21.67 9.44
N LYS A 79 7.84 21.25 9.69
CA LYS A 79 7.32 21.11 11.05
C LYS A 79 8.09 20.06 11.85
N THR A 80 8.23 18.83 11.33
CA THR A 80 8.98 17.77 12.02
C THR A 80 10.43 18.17 12.26
N TYR A 81 11.09 18.80 11.30
CA TYR A 81 12.46 19.30 11.47
C TYR A 81 12.55 20.36 12.58
N SER A 82 11.61 21.31 12.63
CA SER A 82 11.57 22.32 13.68
C SER A 82 11.34 21.73 15.07
N GLU A 83 10.52 20.68 15.19
CA GLU A 83 10.26 19.96 16.44
C GLU A 83 11.49 19.18 16.92
N LEU A 84 12.25 18.58 15.99
CA LEU A 84 13.50 17.88 16.27
C LEU A 84 14.61 18.84 16.74
N VAL A 85 14.78 19.98 16.06
CA VAL A 85 15.77 21.01 16.44
C VAL A 85 15.39 21.72 17.74
N GLY A 86 14.09 21.91 17.98
CA GLY A 86 13.56 22.51 19.20
C GLY A 86 13.73 21.66 20.47
N GLY A 87 14.32 20.47 20.36
CA GLY A 87 14.66 19.62 21.50
C GLY A 87 13.44 18.95 22.14
N CYS A 88 12.32 18.79 21.41
CA CYS A 88 11.14 18.13 21.95
C CYS A 88 11.42 16.63 22.14
N PRO A 89 11.50 16.11 23.37
CA PRO A 89 11.81 14.71 23.59
C PRO A 89 10.51 13.91 23.53
N SER A 90 10.06 13.48 22.34
CA SER A 90 9.01 12.46 22.29
C SER A 90 9.62 11.09 22.58
N GLN A 91 9.77 10.77 23.86
CA GLN A 91 10.34 9.50 24.34
C GLN A 91 9.56 8.23 23.95
N HIS A 92 8.42 8.32 23.26
CA HIS A 92 7.56 7.14 23.01
C HIS A 92 7.14 6.88 21.57
N TYR A 93 7.25 7.82 20.63
CA TYR A 93 6.99 7.52 19.22
C TYR A 93 7.66 8.56 18.32
N ARG A 94 8.41 8.08 17.33
CA ARG A 94 8.98 8.88 16.24
C ARG A 94 8.34 8.40 14.94
N SER A 95 7.93 9.36 14.12
CA SER A 95 7.40 9.05 12.80
C SER A 95 8.51 8.52 11.90
N VAL A 96 8.12 7.82 10.83
CA VAL A 96 9.10 7.35 9.82
C VAL A 96 9.92 8.53 9.28
N LEU A 97 9.27 9.66 9.04
CA LEU A 97 9.94 10.87 8.59
C LEU A 97 10.95 11.41 9.62
N ALA A 98 10.59 11.42 10.91
CA ALA A 98 11.49 11.88 11.96
C ALA A 98 12.75 11.01 12.04
N GLU A 99 12.61 9.69 11.92
CA GLU A 99 13.77 8.78 11.87
C GLU A 99 14.64 9.01 10.63
N LEU A 100 14.03 9.18 9.44
CA LEU A 100 14.77 9.48 8.21
C LEU A 100 15.55 10.80 8.29
N LEU A 101 14.97 11.82 8.92
CA LEU A 101 15.62 13.12 9.13
C LEU A 101 16.79 13.04 10.13
N LEU A 102 16.70 12.16 11.14
CA LEU A 102 17.74 11.98 12.15
C LEU A 102 18.96 11.20 11.62
N HIS A 103 18.73 10.19 10.80
CA HIS A 103 19.79 9.33 10.28
C HIS A 103 20.62 9.97 9.15
N ALA A 104 20.13 11.06 8.52
CA ALA A 104 20.84 11.91 7.56
C ALA A 104 21.50 11.21 6.34
N ASP A 105 21.18 9.94 6.08
CA ASP A 105 21.69 9.19 4.92
C ASP A 105 21.08 9.62 3.58
N LEU A 106 20.01 10.42 3.63
CA LEU A 106 19.28 10.92 2.46
C LEU A 106 19.22 12.44 2.47
N SER A 107 19.25 13.05 1.28
CA SER A 107 19.01 14.49 1.14
C SER A 107 17.57 14.84 1.55
N PRO A 108 17.31 16.06 2.04
CA PRO A 108 15.94 16.48 2.39
C PRO A 108 14.95 16.33 1.23
N ASP A 109 15.38 16.57 -0.02
CA ASP A 109 14.55 16.36 -1.20
C ASP A 109 14.26 14.89 -1.47
N ALA A 110 15.23 13.99 -1.25
CA ALA A 110 15.01 12.56 -1.37
C ALA A 110 14.05 12.05 -0.28
N ILE A 111 14.19 12.51 0.96
CA ILE A 111 13.28 12.19 2.07
C ILE A 111 11.85 12.63 1.72
N LYS A 112 11.71 13.85 1.18
CA LYS A 112 10.42 14.41 0.74
C LYS A 112 9.77 13.58 -0.36
N ALA A 113 10.52 13.25 -1.41
CA ALA A 113 10.02 12.44 -2.51
C ALA A 113 9.53 11.07 -2.01
N ASN A 114 10.34 10.38 -1.20
CA ASN A 114 9.97 9.08 -0.63
C ASN A 114 8.75 9.16 0.31
N ALA A 115 8.66 10.19 1.15
CA ALA A 115 7.51 10.38 2.05
C ALA A 115 6.20 10.60 1.28
N ILE A 116 6.27 11.37 0.19
CA ILE A 116 5.13 11.60 -0.71
C ILE A 116 4.73 10.30 -1.42
N GLU A 117 5.69 9.56 -1.97
CA GLU A 117 5.44 8.27 -2.62
C GLU A 117 4.83 7.24 -1.66
N LEU A 118 5.34 7.13 -0.44
CA LEU A 118 4.78 6.26 0.61
C LEU A 118 3.34 6.66 0.96
N THR A 119 3.07 7.97 1.01
CA THR A 119 1.72 8.48 1.31
C THR A 119 0.76 8.11 0.20
N ALA A 120 1.10 8.42 -1.05
CA ALA A 120 0.30 8.08 -2.22
C ALA A 120 0.06 6.56 -2.31
N GLY A 121 1.13 5.77 -2.19
CA GLY A 121 1.09 4.31 -2.27
C GLY A 121 0.27 3.64 -1.17
N SER A 122 -0.01 4.31 -0.06
CA SER A 122 -0.72 3.72 1.08
C SER A 122 -2.26 3.78 0.99
N VAL A 123 -2.80 4.61 0.09
CA VAL A 123 -4.23 4.97 0.11
C VAL A 123 -5.11 3.84 -0.45
N ASP A 124 -5.01 3.57 -1.75
CA ASP A 124 -5.91 2.63 -2.42
C ASP A 124 -5.48 1.18 -2.22
N THR A 125 -4.16 0.97 -2.15
CA THR A 125 -3.55 -0.36 -2.03
C THR A 125 -3.93 -1.08 -0.75
N THR A 126 -4.17 -0.35 0.33
CA THR A 126 -4.64 -0.94 1.58
C THR A 126 -6.16 -0.96 1.61
N SER A 127 -6.84 0.05 1.06
CA SER A 127 -8.30 0.25 1.03
C SER A 127 -9.05 -0.95 0.48
N PHE A 128 -8.70 -1.36 -0.73
CA PHE A 128 -9.37 -2.44 -1.45
C PHE A 128 -9.26 -3.81 -0.76
N PRO A 129 -8.08 -4.28 -0.30
CA PRO A 129 -7.98 -5.55 0.44
C PRO A 129 -8.83 -5.63 1.70
N LEU A 130 -8.97 -4.57 2.52
CA LEU A 130 -9.87 -4.69 3.68
C LEU A 130 -11.33 -4.76 3.25
N LEU A 131 -11.73 -4.03 2.21
CA LEU A 131 -13.10 -4.12 1.70
C LEU A 131 -13.41 -5.54 1.24
N MET A 132 -12.50 -6.14 0.45
CA MET A 132 -12.64 -7.52 -0.01
C MET A 132 -12.60 -8.52 1.14
N THR A 133 -11.78 -8.27 2.17
CA THR A 133 -11.78 -9.10 3.38
C THR A 133 -13.15 -9.04 4.07
N PHE A 134 -13.72 -7.86 4.30
CA PHE A 134 -15.05 -7.74 4.91
C PHE A 134 -16.15 -8.38 4.07
N PHE A 135 -16.09 -8.20 2.75
CA PHE A 135 -17.00 -8.83 1.81
C PHE A 135 -16.97 -10.36 1.93
N GLU A 136 -15.78 -10.95 1.98
CA GLU A 136 -15.64 -12.40 2.12
C GLU A 136 -16.04 -12.90 3.50
N LEU A 137 -15.75 -12.16 4.58
CA LEU A 137 -16.23 -12.52 5.91
C LEU A 137 -17.76 -12.49 6.01
N ALA A 138 -18.42 -11.54 5.34
CA ALA A 138 -19.88 -11.47 5.31
C ALA A 138 -20.51 -12.69 4.58
N ARG A 139 -19.78 -13.31 3.65
CA ARG A 139 -20.23 -14.48 2.87
C ARG A 139 -19.83 -15.81 3.50
N ASN A 140 -18.85 -15.81 4.40
CA ASN A 140 -18.32 -16.99 5.08
C ASN A 140 -18.45 -16.83 6.62
N PRO A 141 -19.67 -16.99 7.17
CA PRO A 141 -19.94 -16.72 8.59
C PRO A 141 -19.21 -17.67 9.54
N ASP A 142 -18.90 -18.89 9.10
CA ASP A 142 -18.07 -19.86 9.82
C ASP A 142 -16.64 -19.33 10.03
N VAL A 143 -16.04 -18.75 8.99
CA VAL A 143 -14.72 -18.12 9.04
C VAL A 143 -14.75 -16.86 9.88
N GLN A 144 -15.79 -16.03 9.71
CA GLN A 144 -15.98 -14.83 10.52
C GLN A 144 -16.08 -15.17 12.02
N GLN A 145 -16.79 -16.23 12.36
CA GLN A 145 -16.92 -16.70 13.75
C GLN A 145 -15.58 -17.20 14.30
N ALA A 146 -14.81 -17.96 13.52
CA ALA A 146 -13.49 -18.42 13.93
C ALA A 146 -12.50 -17.26 14.15
N LEU A 147 -12.49 -16.26 13.26
CA LEU A 147 -11.67 -15.05 13.43
C LEU A 147 -12.08 -14.22 14.64
N ARG A 148 -13.39 -14.13 14.91
CA ARG A 148 -13.90 -13.46 16.10
C ARG A 148 -13.45 -14.17 17.38
N GLN A 149 -13.50 -15.50 17.41
CA GLN A 149 -13.03 -16.31 18.54
C GLN A 149 -11.52 -16.11 18.77
N GLU A 150 -10.70 -16.15 17.71
CA GLU A 150 -9.26 -15.85 17.80
C GLU A 150 -9.02 -14.43 18.36
N SER A 151 -9.73 -13.44 17.83
CA SER A 151 -9.57 -12.03 18.24
C SER A 151 -9.97 -11.80 19.70
N LEU A 152 -11.06 -12.44 20.16
CA LEU A 152 -11.51 -12.35 21.56
C LEU A 152 -10.53 -13.04 22.51
N ALA A 153 -9.98 -14.20 22.13
CA ALA A 153 -9.00 -14.91 22.94
C ALA A 153 -7.69 -14.10 23.13
N ALA A 154 -7.25 -13.37 22.10
CA ALA A 154 -6.05 -12.54 22.15
C ALA A 154 -6.30 -11.10 22.67
N GLN A 155 -7.56 -10.69 22.92
CA GLN A 155 -7.92 -9.30 23.14
C GLN A 155 -7.16 -8.66 24.32
N ALA A 156 -7.08 -9.33 25.46
CA ALA A 156 -6.41 -8.81 26.65
C ALA A 156 -4.90 -8.61 26.39
N SER A 157 -4.28 -9.57 25.72
CA SER A 157 -2.85 -9.56 25.36
C SER A 157 -2.52 -8.42 24.37
N ILE A 158 -3.37 -8.21 23.37
CA ILE A 158 -3.20 -7.16 22.35
C ILE A 158 -3.48 -5.77 22.92
N THR A 159 -4.42 -5.67 23.87
CA THR A 159 -4.71 -4.38 24.54
C THR A 159 -3.52 -3.92 25.38
N ASP A 160 -2.85 -4.86 26.06
CA ASP A 160 -1.62 -4.60 26.82
C ASP A 160 -0.44 -4.27 25.90
N ASN A 161 -0.26 -5.04 24.82
CA ASN A 161 0.77 -4.77 23.82
C ASN A 161 0.24 -5.00 22.39
N PRO A 162 -0.05 -3.93 21.64
CA PRO A 162 -0.56 -4.01 20.27
C PRO A 162 0.33 -4.79 19.29
N GLN A 163 1.64 -4.87 19.54
CA GLN A 163 2.57 -5.62 18.67
C GLN A 163 2.29 -7.12 18.67
N ARG A 164 1.68 -7.65 19.74
CA ARG A 164 1.33 -9.07 19.85
C ARG A 164 0.33 -9.51 18.79
N ALA A 165 -0.45 -8.59 18.23
CA ALA A 165 -1.36 -8.89 17.11
C ALA A 165 -0.66 -9.52 15.91
N LEU A 166 0.64 -9.26 15.71
CA LEU A 166 1.44 -9.84 14.62
C LEU A 166 1.68 -11.36 14.79
N VAL A 167 1.61 -11.86 16.02
CA VAL A 167 1.91 -13.25 16.38
C VAL A 167 0.65 -13.99 16.81
N GLU A 168 -0.23 -13.35 17.57
CA GLU A 168 -1.39 -13.96 18.22
C GLU A 168 -2.66 -13.98 17.35
N LEU A 169 -2.62 -13.39 16.14
CA LEU A 169 -3.73 -13.47 15.16
C LEU A 169 -3.33 -14.21 13.87
N PRO A 170 -2.86 -15.47 13.94
CA PRO A 170 -2.40 -16.21 12.77
C PRO A 170 -3.52 -16.51 11.77
N LEU A 171 -4.76 -16.74 12.21
CA LEU A 171 -5.91 -16.97 11.34
C LEU A 171 -6.32 -15.69 10.63
N LEU A 172 -6.33 -14.54 11.33
CA LEU A 172 -6.56 -13.23 10.68
C LEU A 172 -5.51 -12.94 9.62
N ARG A 173 -4.23 -13.21 9.91
CA ARG A 173 -3.15 -13.08 8.93
C ARG A 173 -3.34 -14.02 7.74
N ALA A 174 -3.82 -15.24 7.96
CA ALA A 174 -4.13 -16.17 6.89
C ALA A 174 -5.32 -15.68 6.04
N ALA A 175 -6.37 -15.12 6.65
CA ALA A 175 -7.50 -14.54 5.94
C ALA A 175 -7.07 -13.35 5.07
N LEU A 176 -6.18 -12.47 5.55
CA LEU A 176 -5.64 -11.38 4.74
C LEU A 176 -4.82 -11.88 3.54
N LYS A 177 -4.01 -12.94 3.73
CA LYS A 177 -3.28 -13.59 2.63
C LYS A 177 -4.24 -14.18 1.60
N GLU A 178 -5.30 -14.82 2.06
CA GLU A 178 -6.33 -15.39 1.18
C GLU A 178 -7.06 -14.30 0.37
N THR A 179 -7.43 -13.20 1.03
CA THR A 179 -8.00 -12.05 0.33
C THR A 179 -7.06 -11.54 -0.75
N LEU A 180 -5.76 -11.39 -0.48
CA LEU A 180 -4.80 -10.93 -1.49
C LEU A 180 -4.54 -11.97 -2.60
N ARG A 181 -4.76 -13.26 -2.33
CA ARG A 181 -4.69 -14.32 -3.34
C ARG A 181 -5.85 -14.23 -4.33
N LEU A 182 -7.05 -13.95 -3.84
CA LEU A 182 -8.28 -13.78 -4.64
C LEU A 182 -8.38 -12.41 -5.30
N TYR A 183 -7.94 -11.37 -4.58
CA TYR A 183 -8.09 -9.96 -4.94
C TYR A 183 -6.74 -9.24 -4.85
N PRO A 184 -5.79 -9.56 -5.75
CA PRO A 184 -4.48 -8.93 -5.75
C PRO A 184 -4.61 -7.44 -6.08
N VAL A 185 -3.90 -6.60 -5.32
CA VAL A 185 -3.85 -5.14 -5.55
C VAL A 185 -3.00 -4.79 -6.77
N GLY A 186 -1.85 -5.45 -6.89
CA GLY A 186 -1.01 -5.38 -8.09
C GLY A 186 -1.41 -6.50 -9.04
N LEU A 187 -1.96 -6.14 -10.20
CA LEU A 187 -2.40 -7.12 -11.21
C LEU A 187 -1.23 -7.91 -11.81
N PHE A 188 -0.06 -7.28 -11.92
CA PHE A 188 1.13 -7.88 -12.48
C PHE A 188 2.37 -7.40 -11.73
N LEU A 189 3.45 -8.16 -11.86
CA LEU A 189 4.76 -7.76 -11.39
C LEU A 189 5.61 -7.40 -12.62
N GLU A 190 6.35 -6.31 -12.52
CA GLU A 190 7.22 -5.83 -13.59
C GLU A 190 8.70 -6.03 -13.18
N ARG A 191 9.51 -6.58 -14.09
CA ARG A 191 10.97 -6.69 -13.99
C ARG A 191 11.55 -6.50 -15.38
N LEU A 192 12.48 -5.55 -15.50
CA LEU A 192 13.35 -5.44 -16.67
C LEU A 192 14.58 -6.33 -16.45
N LEU A 193 14.76 -7.33 -17.31
CA LEU A 193 15.89 -8.26 -17.19
C LEU A 193 17.21 -7.58 -17.54
N SER A 194 18.17 -7.61 -16.62
CA SER A 194 19.54 -7.13 -16.81
C SER A 194 20.46 -8.15 -17.49
N SER A 195 20.06 -9.41 -17.50
CA SER A 195 20.77 -10.53 -18.13
C SER A 195 19.77 -11.55 -18.66
N ASP A 196 20.23 -12.36 -19.61
CA ASP A 196 19.45 -13.46 -20.16
C ASP A 196 19.05 -14.46 -19.06
N MET A 197 17.87 -15.06 -19.19
CA MET A 197 17.38 -16.08 -18.26
C MET A 197 16.61 -17.18 -18.99
N VAL A 198 16.48 -18.35 -18.37
CA VAL A 198 15.60 -19.42 -18.83
C VAL A 198 14.38 -19.50 -17.92
N LEU A 199 13.18 -19.33 -18.47
CA LEU A 199 11.92 -19.47 -17.75
C LEU A 199 10.99 -20.42 -18.52
N GLN A 200 10.47 -21.47 -17.86
CA GLN A 200 9.63 -22.50 -18.50
C GLN A 200 10.28 -23.13 -19.75
N ASN A 201 11.60 -23.35 -19.71
CA ASN A 201 12.43 -23.82 -20.83
C ASN A 201 12.54 -22.87 -22.04
N TYR A 202 12.09 -21.62 -21.91
CA TYR A 202 12.32 -20.58 -22.91
C TYR A 202 13.50 -19.70 -22.51
N HIS A 203 14.40 -19.47 -23.47
CA HIS A 203 15.46 -18.47 -23.33
C HIS A 203 14.86 -17.07 -23.52
N ILE A 204 15.00 -16.23 -22.50
CA ILE A 204 14.51 -14.85 -22.47
C ILE A 204 15.74 -13.93 -22.44
N PRO A 205 16.00 -13.17 -23.52
CA PRO A 205 17.10 -12.21 -23.55
C PRO A 205 16.89 -11.03 -22.61
N ALA A 206 18.00 -10.40 -22.19
CA ALA A 206 17.99 -9.15 -21.46
C ALA A 206 17.16 -8.07 -22.17
N GLY A 207 16.41 -7.27 -21.40
CA GLY A 207 15.59 -6.16 -21.92
C GLY A 207 14.28 -6.52 -22.61
N VAL A 208 13.98 -7.81 -22.82
CA VAL A 208 12.78 -8.26 -23.56
C VAL A 208 11.55 -8.44 -22.66
N LEU A 209 11.68 -9.18 -21.56
CA LEU A 209 10.58 -9.36 -20.62
C LEU A 209 10.49 -8.14 -19.71
N LYS A 210 9.29 -7.55 -19.64
CA LYS A 210 8.96 -6.45 -18.72
C LYS A 210 7.93 -6.90 -17.70
N THR A 211 6.85 -7.55 -18.11
CA THR A 211 5.70 -7.84 -17.24
C THR A 211 5.41 -9.33 -17.14
N PHE A 212 5.12 -9.82 -15.92
CA PHE A 212 4.66 -11.20 -15.69
C PHE A 212 3.45 -11.22 -14.75
N LEU A 213 2.55 -12.16 -15.03
CA LEU A 213 1.45 -12.51 -14.12
C LEU A 213 1.89 -13.69 -13.27
N VAL A 214 1.75 -13.54 -11.95
CA VAL A 214 1.81 -14.68 -11.03
C VAL A 214 0.40 -15.22 -10.93
N GLU A 215 0.13 -16.37 -11.57
CA GLU A 215 -1.14 -17.06 -11.40
C GLU A 215 -1.15 -17.72 -10.02
N THR A 216 -2.16 -17.41 -9.22
CA THR A 216 -2.38 -18.07 -7.92
C THR A 216 -3.13 -19.37 -8.12
N LEU A 217 -2.82 -20.37 -7.31
CA LEU A 217 -3.50 -21.66 -7.40
C LEU A 217 -4.95 -21.56 -7.01
N ASN A 218 -5.77 -22.33 -7.70
CA ASN A 218 -7.20 -22.41 -7.55
C ASN A 218 -7.60 -23.53 -6.58
N GLN A 219 -8.88 -23.53 -6.21
CA GLN A 219 -9.46 -24.52 -5.30
C GLN A 219 -9.34 -25.96 -5.83
N GLU A 220 -9.19 -26.13 -7.14
CA GLU A 220 -8.98 -27.42 -7.81
C GLU A 220 -7.55 -27.97 -7.60
N ASP A 221 -6.59 -27.10 -7.25
CA ASP A 221 -5.17 -27.45 -7.17
C ASP A 221 -4.75 -27.99 -5.78
N VAL A 222 -5.60 -27.87 -4.73
CA VAL A 222 -5.21 -28.14 -3.33
C VAL A 222 -6.37 -28.70 -2.47
N ARG A 223 -6.10 -29.73 -1.64
CA ARG A 223 -7.05 -30.20 -0.61
C ARG A 223 -7.20 -29.19 0.54
N MET A 224 -8.43 -28.71 0.75
CA MET A 224 -8.80 -27.65 1.70
C MET A 224 -8.94 -28.15 3.14
N VAL A 225 -8.48 -27.37 4.13
CA VAL A 225 -8.74 -27.59 5.58
C VAL A 225 -9.92 -26.73 6.07
N TYR A 226 -10.11 -25.54 5.49
CA TYR A 226 -11.29 -24.68 5.69
C TYR A 226 -11.77 -24.15 4.33
N ARG A 227 -13.07 -23.87 4.17
CA ARG A 227 -13.70 -23.56 2.87
C ARG A 227 -13.18 -22.29 2.21
N PHE A 228 -12.70 -21.32 3.00
CA PHE A 228 -12.18 -20.04 2.53
C PHE A 228 -10.65 -19.95 2.57
N ILE A 229 -10.00 -20.37 3.66
CA ILE A 229 -8.54 -20.19 3.82
C ILE A 229 -7.80 -21.33 3.13
N LEU A 230 -7.11 -21.04 2.02
CA LEU A 230 -6.12 -21.97 1.47
C LEU A 230 -4.93 -22.02 2.41
N ARG A 231 -4.89 -23.09 3.20
CA ARG A 231 -3.64 -23.58 3.80
C ARG A 231 -3.20 -24.78 2.98
N PRO A 232 -2.26 -24.62 2.03
CA PRO A 232 -1.76 -25.76 1.28
C PRO A 232 -1.14 -26.79 2.22
N THR A 233 -1.49 -28.06 2.04
CA THR A 233 -0.84 -29.18 2.73
C THR A 233 0.57 -29.44 2.18
N ALA A 234 0.90 -28.89 1.02
CA ALA A 234 2.24 -28.84 0.43
C ALA A 234 2.45 -27.50 -0.32
N LEU A 235 3.69 -27.03 -0.41
CA LEU A 235 4.04 -25.82 -1.17
C LEU A 235 3.66 -26.01 -2.65
N PRO A 236 2.76 -25.19 -3.18
CA PRO A 236 2.33 -25.37 -4.55
C PRO A 236 3.34 -24.74 -5.53
N LEU A 237 3.48 -25.35 -6.71
CA LEU A 237 4.35 -24.86 -7.78
C LEU A 237 3.78 -23.53 -8.32
N LEU A 238 4.56 -22.45 -8.26
CA LEU A 238 4.21 -21.18 -8.88
C LEU A 238 4.24 -21.32 -10.40
N THR A 239 3.09 -21.15 -11.06
CA THR A 239 3.01 -21.07 -12.53
C THR A 239 3.08 -19.61 -12.96
N PHE A 240 4.04 -19.32 -13.84
CA PHE A 240 4.24 -17.99 -14.41
C PHE A 240 3.67 -17.96 -15.83
N ARG A 241 2.85 -16.95 -16.14
CA ARG A 241 2.36 -16.72 -17.51
C ARG A 241 2.84 -15.36 -18.00
N ALA A 242 3.44 -15.35 -19.19
CA ALA A 242 3.78 -14.10 -19.88
C ALA A 242 2.49 -13.42 -20.36
N ILE A 243 2.35 -12.12 -20.08
CA ILE A 243 1.33 -11.27 -20.69
C ILE A 243 2.02 -10.56 -21.86
N ASN A 244 1.56 -10.82 -23.09
CA ASN A 244 2.04 -10.14 -24.30
C ASN A 244 1.45 -8.74 -24.42
#